data_AF-A0A836ST21-F1
#
_entry.id   AF-A0A836ST21-F1
#
_cell.length_a   1.000
_cell.length_b   1.000
_cell.length_c   1.000
_cell.angle_alpha   90.00
_cell.angle_beta   90.00
_cell.angle_gamma   90.00
#
_symmetry.space_group_name_H-M   'P 1'
#
loop_
_entity.id
_entity.type
_entity.pdbx_description
1 polymer ?
#
loop_
_entity_poly.entity_id
_entity_poly.type
_entity_poly.pdbx_seq_one_letter_code
_entity_poly.pdbx_strand_id
1 'polypeptide(L)'
;MGEVGSDIARDYLMNLVLNNRVRLVAEKEDRDQYGRLLRYVYLDSRCINEEMVDKGYAESYFLGENDRLKIRFDSIQLVAYRNRRGLWAFDVFQPPEVGQKGYKTINWRDAKKYYRQTVSVEGEIVRTHRTAKVCFLNFDQDYRHTLSGVIFASDIPKFPEPPERYYLKKKVRITGLIKKYKGAPEIIIKDPDQIEILK
;
A
#
# COMPACT_ATOMS: atom_id res chain seq x y z
N MET A 1 -14.16 -26.33 13.80
CA MET A 1 -13.45 -26.29 12.50
C MET A 1 -12.71 -24.97 12.44
N GLY A 2 -11.41 -24.97 12.20
CA GLY A 2 -10.65 -23.73 11.99
C GLY A 2 -11.07 -23.06 10.68
N GLU A 3 -10.83 -21.76 10.56
CA GLU A 3 -10.98 -21.05 9.29
C GLU A 3 -10.06 -21.66 8.22
N VAL A 4 -10.47 -21.59 6.96
CA VAL A 4 -9.72 -22.14 5.83
C VAL A 4 -8.32 -21.54 5.81
N GLY A 5 -7.27 -22.37 5.67
CA GLY A 5 -5.87 -21.93 5.64
C GLY A 5 -5.23 -21.61 6.99
N SER A 6 -5.98 -21.73 8.10
CA SER A 6 -5.46 -21.50 9.46
C SER A 6 -4.35 -22.48 9.85
N ASP A 7 -4.41 -23.72 9.36
CA ASP A 7 -3.36 -24.74 9.49
C ASP A 7 -2.05 -24.31 8.80
N ILE A 8 -2.13 -23.84 7.55
CA ILE A 8 -0.97 -23.39 6.77
C ILE A 8 -0.29 -22.20 7.44
N ALA A 9 -1.07 -21.20 7.87
CA ALA A 9 -0.55 -20.01 8.54
C ALA A 9 0.10 -20.36 9.89
N ARG A 10 -0.55 -21.25 10.67
CA ARG A 10 -0.01 -21.74 11.94
C ARG A 10 1.31 -22.46 11.74
N ASP A 11 1.38 -23.37 10.77
CA ASP A 11 2.57 -24.19 10.53
C ASP A 11 3.74 -23.32 10.04
N TYR A 12 3.49 -22.30 9.20
CA TYR A 12 4.49 -21.31 8.84
C TYR A 12 5.01 -20.53 10.04
N LEU A 13 4.11 -20.04 10.90
CA LEU A 13 4.51 -19.33 12.12
C LEU A 13 5.32 -20.23 13.06
N MET A 14 4.89 -21.47 13.27
CA MET A 14 5.60 -22.45 14.10
C MET A 14 7.03 -22.67 13.59
N ASN A 15 7.22 -22.82 12.28
CA ASN A 15 8.55 -22.97 11.69
C ASN A 15 9.47 -21.76 11.94
N LEU A 16 8.91 -20.57 12.14
CA LEU A 16 9.69 -19.37 12.44
C LEU A 16 10.04 -19.22 13.93
N VAL A 17 9.10 -19.50 14.83
CA VAL A 17 9.23 -19.09 16.24
C VAL A 17 9.31 -20.24 17.23
N LEU A 18 8.92 -21.46 16.85
CA LEU A 18 8.95 -22.60 17.76
C LEU A 18 10.39 -22.87 18.20
N ASN A 19 10.59 -23.11 19.50
CA ASN A 19 11.89 -23.31 20.15
C ASN A 19 12.87 -22.13 20.02
N ASN A 20 12.42 -20.97 19.56
CA ASN A 20 13.23 -19.76 19.49
C ASN A 20 12.81 -18.75 20.56
N ARG A 21 13.78 -17.97 21.04
CA ARG A 21 13.49 -16.88 21.98
C ARG A 21 13.01 -15.67 21.19
N VAL A 22 11.76 -15.26 21.43
CA VAL A 22 11.16 -14.08 20.81
C VAL A 22 11.06 -12.93 21.80
N ARG A 23 11.10 -11.69 21.28
CA ARG A 23 10.81 -10.46 22.02
C ARG A 23 9.41 -9.98 21.66
N LEU A 24 8.61 -9.72 22.68
CA LEU A 24 7.25 -9.18 22.52
C LEU A 24 7.27 -7.68 22.80
N VAL A 25 6.75 -6.89 21.86
CA VAL A 25 6.74 -5.43 21.94
C VAL A 25 5.30 -4.94 21.93
N ALA A 26 4.93 -4.15 22.93
CA ALA A 26 3.65 -3.45 22.97
C ALA A 26 3.75 -2.13 22.16
N GLU A 27 2.65 -1.73 21.55
CA GLU A 27 2.50 -0.39 20.97
C GLU A 27 1.75 0.54 21.95
N LYS A 28 1.10 1.58 21.42
CA LYS A 28 0.31 2.54 22.20
C LYS A 28 -0.81 1.87 23.00
N GLU A 29 -1.46 0.87 22.41
CA GLU A 29 -2.52 0.08 23.06
C GLU A 29 -1.93 -1.22 23.58
N ASP A 30 -1.92 -1.39 24.91
CA ASP A 30 -1.37 -2.60 25.54
C ASP A 30 -2.31 -3.81 25.44
N ARG A 31 -3.62 -3.54 25.51
CA ARG A 31 -4.68 -4.54 25.53
C ARG A 31 -5.88 -4.12 24.70
N ASP A 32 -6.60 -5.11 24.19
CA ASP A 32 -7.91 -4.88 23.58
C ASP A 32 -9.05 -4.89 24.61
N GLN A 33 -10.28 -4.70 24.12
CA GLN A 33 -11.52 -4.71 24.93
C GLN A 33 -11.78 -6.04 25.68
N TYR A 34 -11.13 -7.13 25.26
CA TYR A 34 -11.24 -8.45 25.89
C TYR A 34 -10.08 -8.73 26.86
N GLY A 35 -9.20 -7.74 27.09
CA GLY A 35 -8.05 -7.85 27.98
C GLY A 35 -6.86 -8.62 27.39
N ARG A 36 -6.87 -8.94 26.09
CA ARG A 36 -5.77 -9.66 25.43
C ARG A 36 -4.60 -8.72 25.19
N LEU A 37 -3.37 -9.17 25.45
CA LEU A 37 -2.17 -8.39 25.18
C LEU A 37 -1.97 -8.22 23.66
N LEU A 38 -1.80 -6.99 23.22
CA LEU A 38 -1.45 -6.67 21.83
C LEU A 38 0.07 -6.58 21.71
N ARG A 39 0.67 -7.50 20.96
CA ARG A 39 2.13 -7.63 20.85
C ARG A 39 2.59 -7.85 19.41
N TYR A 40 3.64 -7.13 19.03
CA TYR A 40 4.47 -7.48 17.89
C TYR A 40 5.55 -8.45 18.34
N VAL A 41 5.69 -9.53 17.58
CA VAL A 41 6.67 -10.58 17.83
C VAL A 41 7.92 -10.30 17.03
N TYR A 42 9.06 -10.26 17.71
CA TYR A 42 10.37 -10.10 17.09
C TYR A 42 11.24 -11.31 17.34
N LEU A 43 11.84 -11.84 16.28
CA LEU A 43 12.96 -12.77 16.36
C LEU A 43 14.22 -12.00 15.97
N ASP A 44 15.10 -11.77 16.94
CA ASP A 44 16.22 -10.83 16.82
C ASP A 44 15.75 -9.42 16.36
N SER A 45 16.15 -9.00 15.16
CA SER A 45 15.75 -7.73 14.55
C SER A 45 14.56 -7.85 13.59
N ARG A 46 14.05 -9.07 13.34
CA ARG A 46 12.95 -9.32 12.38
C ARG A 46 11.61 -9.21 13.06
N CYS A 47 10.69 -8.44 12.48
CA CYS A 47 9.29 -8.39 12.91
C CYS A 47 8.52 -9.53 12.24
N ILE A 48 8.11 -10.53 13.03
CA ILE A 48 7.42 -11.73 12.52
C ILE A 48 6.02 -11.38 12.02
N ASN A 49 5.31 -10.45 12.66
CA ASN A 49 4.00 -10.00 12.17
C ASN A 49 4.08 -9.41 10.75
N GLU A 50 5.10 -8.59 10.46
CA GLU A 50 5.29 -8.04 9.10
C GLU A 50 5.58 -9.14 8.08
N GLU A 51 6.35 -10.15 8.48
CA GLU A 51 6.67 -11.28 7.62
C GLU A 51 5.46 -12.16 7.32
N MET A 52 4.61 -12.41 8.31
CA MET A 52 3.35 -13.13 8.13
C MET A 52 2.48 -12.44 7.07
N VAL A 53 2.41 -11.11 7.11
CA VAL A 53 1.64 -10.34 6.13
C VAL A 53 2.35 -10.31 4.77
N ASP A 54 3.67 -10.13 4.71
CA ASP A 54 4.45 -10.12 3.45
C ASP A 54 4.37 -11.43 2.68
N LYS A 55 4.33 -12.55 3.42
CA LYS A 55 4.21 -13.89 2.84
C LYS A 55 2.77 -14.32 2.57
N GLY A 56 1.79 -13.51 2.98
CA GLY A 56 0.37 -13.78 2.73
C GLY A 56 -0.21 -14.85 3.63
N TYR A 57 0.30 -14.99 4.85
CA TYR A 57 -0.24 -15.88 5.88
C TYR A 57 -1.08 -15.15 6.95
N ALA A 58 -1.17 -13.82 6.87
CA ALA A 58 -2.01 -13.01 7.73
C ALA A 58 -2.52 -11.76 6.99
N GLU A 59 -3.69 -11.28 7.39
CA GLU A 59 -4.20 -9.96 7.06
C GLU A 59 -3.81 -8.95 8.14
N SER A 60 -3.61 -7.70 7.72
CA SER A 60 -3.42 -6.57 8.61
C SER A 60 -4.77 -6.07 9.11
N TYR A 61 -4.95 -6.04 10.42
CA TYR A 61 -6.15 -5.50 11.07
C TYR A 61 -5.73 -4.49 12.15
N PHE A 62 -6.29 -3.28 12.08
CA PHE A 62 -6.02 -2.19 13.01
C PHE A 62 -7.33 -1.58 13.48
N LEU A 63 -7.46 -1.36 14.79
CA LEU A 63 -8.65 -0.76 15.41
C LEU A 63 -8.67 0.78 15.35
N GLY A 64 -7.59 1.42 14.90
CA GLY A 64 -7.45 2.89 14.83
C GLY A 64 -7.12 3.43 13.43
N GLU A 65 -7.51 4.67 13.16
CA GLU A 65 -7.52 5.23 11.80
C GLU A 65 -6.18 5.83 11.30
N ASN A 66 -5.21 6.12 12.16
CA ASN A 66 -4.03 6.91 11.76
C ASN A 66 -2.72 6.48 12.46
N ASP A 67 -2.24 5.27 12.17
CA ASP A 67 -0.94 4.78 12.65
C ASP A 67 0.06 4.59 11.48
N ARG A 68 1.34 4.93 11.72
CA ARG A 68 2.45 4.62 10.80
C ARG A 68 2.57 3.11 10.55
N LEU A 69 2.27 2.30 11.56
CA LEU A 69 2.25 0.84 11.42
C LEU A 69 1.16 0.39 10.47
N LYS A 70 -0.05 0.97 10.57
CA LYS A 70 -1.14 0.67 9.65
C LYS A 70 -0.72 0.89 8.19
N ILE A 71 -0.17 2.07 7.89
CA ILE A 71 0.31 2.39 6.52
C ILE A 71 1.34 1.37 6.03
N ARG A 72 2.27 0.97 6.90
CA ARG A 72 3.30 -0.01 6.56
C ARG A 72 2.69 -1.38 6.26
N PHE A 73 1.85 -1.89 7.16
CA PHE A 73 1.22 -3.20 7.03
C PHE A 73 0.25 -3.26 5.85
N ASP A 74 -0.57 -2.23 5.63
CA ASP A 74 -1.46 -2.12 4.46
C ASP A 74 -0.64 -2.23 3.16
N SER A 75 0.53 -1.56 3.10
CA SER A 75 1.40 -1.62 1.93
C SER A 75 2.02 -3.00 1.69
N ILE A 76 2.34 -3.72 2.76
CA ILE A 76 2.87 -5.09 2.69
C ILE A 76 1.76 -6.05 2.25
N GLN A 77 0.58 -5.95 2.85
CA GLN A 77 -0.60 -6.74 2.47
C GLN A 77 -0.93 -6.55 1.00
N LEU A 78 -0.97 -5.30 0.51
CA LEU A 78 -1.27 -5.01 -0.88
C LEU A 78 -0.26 -5.67 -1.85
N VAL A 79 1.03 -5.69 -1.48
CA VAL A 79 2.06 -6.39 -2.25
C VAL A 79 1.88 -7.91 -2.19
N ALA A 80 1.54 -8.47 -1.04
CA ALA A 80 1.29 -9.90 -0.89
C ALA A 80 0.07 -10.37 -1.70
N TYR A 81 -1.02 -9.60 -1.64
CA TYR A 81 -2.23 -9.79 -2.43
C TYR A 81 -1.94 -9.77 -3.94
N ARG A 82 -1.31 -8.69 -4.45
CA ARG A 82 -1.00 -8.53 -5.88
C ARG A 82 -0.10 -9.63 -6.44
N ASN A 83 0.79 -10.16 -5.62
CA ASN A 83 1.67 -11.25 -5.99
C ASN A 83 1.08 -12.64 -5.72
N ARG A 84 -0.20 -12.74 -5.32
CA ARG A 84 -0.88 -14.00 -4.99
C ARG A 84 -0.05 -14.85 -4.02
N ARG A 85 0.52 -14.23 -2.98
CA ARG A 85 1.39 -14.94 -2.01
C ARG A 85 0.57 -15.68 -0.97
N GLY A 86 1.04 -16.86 -0.55
CA GLY A 86 0.42 -17.61 0.55
C GLY A 86 -1.06 -17.86 0.31
N LEU A 87 -1.87 -17.52 1.31
CA LEU A 87 -3.32 -17.72 1.30
C LEU A 87 -4.05 -16.82 0.30
N TRP A 88 -3.43 -15.72 -0.17
CA TRP A 88 -3.96 -14.91 -1.27
C TRP A 88 -4.02 -15.66 -2.61
N ALA A 89 -3.21 -16.72 -2.81
CA ALA A 89 -3.27 -17.54 -4.02
C ALA A 89 -4.58 -18.33 -4.14
N PHE A 90 -5.18 -18.63 -2.99
CA PHE A 90 -6.35 -19.50 -2.83
C PHE A 90 -7.62 -18.71 -2.49
N ASP A 91 -7.56 -17.37 -2.59
CA ASP A 91 -8.69 -16.47 -2.33
C ASP A 91 -9.34 -16.70 -0.94
N VAL A 92 -8.52 -17.10 0.04
CA VAL A 92 -8.94 -17.35 1.44
C VAL A 92 -9.30 -16.05 2.15
N PHE A 93 -8.52 -15.01 1.88
CA PHE A 93 -8.74 -13.67 2.40
C PHE A 93 -9.57 -12.85 1.41
N GLN A 94 -10.37 -11.94 1.95
CA GLN A 94 -11.02 -10.95 1.10
C GLN A 94 -9.95 -10.01 0.55
N PRO A 95 -9.95 -9.69 -0.76
CA PRO A 95 -9.08 -8.66 -1.31
C PRO A 95 -9.13 -7.42 -0.40
N PRO A 96 -7.98 -6.82 -0.04
CA PRO A 96 -8.00 -5.59 0.72
C PRO A 96 -8.96 -4.62 0.02
N GLU A 97 -9.87 -3.99 0.75
CA GLU A 97 -10.83 -3.06 0.16
C GLU A 97 -10.10 -1.93 -0.57
N VAL A 98 -9.83 -2.11 -1.87
CA VAL A 98 -9.29 -1.08 -2.74
C VAL A 98 -10.48 -0.23 -3.20
N GLY A 99 -10.87 0.70 -2.32
CA GLY A 99 -12.08 1.53 -2.42
C GLY A 99 -13.19 0.93 -1.56
N GLN A 100 -13.73 1.56 -0.51
CA GLN A 100 -14.30 2.92 -0.49
C GLN A 100 -14.34 3.56 0.93
N LYS A 101 -13.50 3.16 1.88
CA LYS A 101 -13.27 3.93 3.14
C LYS A 101 -11.79 4.23 3.32
N GLY A 102 -11.35 5.10 2.41
CA GLY A 102 -9.98 5.17 1.92
C GLY A 102 -9.04 6.06 2.70
N TYR A 103 -7.75 5.87 2.40
CA TYR A 103 -6.66 6.79 2.74
C TYR A 103 -7.11 8.24 2.62
N LYS A 104 -6.71 9.05 3.61
CA LYS A 104 -6.99 10.48 3.66
C LYS A 104 -6.86 11.10 2.27
N THR A 105 -7.98 11.61 1.75
CA THR A 105 -8.01 12.30 0.47
C THR A 105 -7.51 13.73 0.64
N ILE A 106 -6.52 14.10 -0.16
CA ILE A 106 -5.94 15.43 -0.16
C ILE A 106 -5.97 16.02 -1.56
N ASN A 107 -5.95 17.35 -1.64
CA ASN A 107 -5.68 18.02 -2.91
C ASN A 107 -4.22 17.79 -3.32
N TRP A 108 -3.95 17.59 -4.61
CA TRP A 108 -2.58 17.39 -5.11
C TRP A 108 -1.60 18.51 -4.74
N ARG A 109 -2.08 19.74 -4.56
CA ARG A 109 -1.25 20.88 -4.14
C ARG A 109 -0.68 20.69 -2.74
N ASP A 110 -1.35 19.92 -1.89
CA ASP A 110 -0.93 19.66 -0.52
C ASP A 110 0.09 18.52 -0.41
N ALA A 111 0.41 17.80 -1.50
CA ALA A 111 1.23 16.59 -1.47
C ALA A 111 2.57 16.74 -0.71
N LYS A 112 3.21 17.92 -0.78
CA LYS A 112 4.46 18.20 -0.06
C LYS A 112 4.32 18.09 1.46
N LYS A 113 3.13 18.30 2.03
CA LYS A 113 2.87 18.16 3.48
C LYS A 113 2.80 16.70 3.92
N TYR A 114 2.69 15.77 2.97
CA TYR A 114 2.40 14.35 3.20
C TYR A 114 3.53 13.43 2.72
N TYR A 115 4.77 13.94 2.63
CA TYR A 115 5.92 13.09 2.32
C TYR A 115 6.00 11.89 3.27
N ARG A 116 6.33 10.73 2.70
CA ARG A 116 6.45 9.42 3.37
C ARG A 116 5.13 8.87 3.91
N GLN A 117 3.99 9.38 3.47
CA GLN A 117 2.66 8.87 3.81
C GLN A 117 1.97 8.31 2.55
N THR A 118 1.16 7.27 2.74
CA THR A 118 0.23 6.77 1.71
C THR A 118 -1.09 7.51 1.86
N VAL A 119 -1.47 8.25 0.83
CA VAL A 119 -2.70 9.07 0.79
C VAL A 119 -3.39 8.92 -0.56
N SER A 120 -4.66 9.31 -0.63
CA SER A 120 -5.36 9.50 -1.90
C SER A 120 -5.20 10.94 -2.33
N VAL A 121 -4.77 11.18 -3.56
CA VAL A 121 -4.58 12.52 -4.09
C VAL A 121 -5.53 12.78 -5.24
N GLU A 122 -6.30 13.86 -5.17
CA GLU A 122 -7.21 14.27 -6.23
C GLU A 122 -6.69 15.48 -7.00
N GLY A 123 -6.89 15.43 -8.32
CA GLY A 123 -6.57 16.52 -9.23
C GLY A 123 -6.84 16.17 -10.69
N GLU A 124 -6.70 17.15 -11.57
CA GLU A 124 -6.76 16.93 -13.01
C GLU A 124 -5.36 16.67 -13.56
N ILE A 125 -5.20 15.68 -14.44
CA ILE A 125 -3.96 15.48 -15.17
C ILE A 125 -3.89 16.47 -16.33
N VAL A 126 -3.15 17.56 -16.13
CA VAL A 126 -3.04 18.65 -17.11
C VAL A 126 -1.90 18.44 -18.11
N ARG A 127 -0.92 17.58 -17.78
CA ARG A 127 0.23 17.30 -18.64
C ARG A 127 0.71 15.87 -18.48
N THR A 128 0.95 15.19 -19.58
CA THR A 128 1.57 13.86 -19.59
C THR A 128 2.88 13.87 -20.38
N HIS A 129 3.79 12.94 -20.05
CA HIS A 129 5.03 12.76 -20.81
C HIS A 129 5.48 11.30 -20.72
N ARG A 130 5.55 10.61 -21.87
CA ARG A 130 6.06 9.24 -21.97
C ARG A 130 7.48 9.24 -22.51
N THR A 131 8.34 8.47 -21.86
CA THR A 131 9.69 8.11 -22.31
C THR A 131 9.75 6.60 -22.51
N ALA A 132 10.90 6.07 -22.96
CA ALA A 132 11.12 4.63 -23.01
C ALA A 132 11.05 3.93 -21.64
N LYS A 133 11.22 4.65 -20.52
CA LYS A 133 11.30 4.07 -19.17
C LYS A 133 10.12 4.38 -18.27
N VAL A 134 9.43 5.49 -18.50
CA VAL A 134 8.39 6.02 -17.60
C VAL A 134 7.33 6.80 -18.36
N CYS A 135 6.10 6.72 -17.88
CA CYS A 135 4.99 7.60 -18.21
C CYS A 135 4.68 8.49 -17.00
N PHE A 136 4.77 9.81 -17.20
CA PHE A 136 4.43 10.82 -16.19
C PHE A 136 3.01 11.32 -16.39
N LEU A 137 2.27 11.41 -15.29
CA LEU A 137 0.96 12.04 -15.16
C LEU A 137 1.09 13.24 -14.20
N ASN A 138 1.04 14.47 -14.73
CA ASN A 138 1.32 15.67 -13.94
C ASN A 138 0.05 16.49 -13.71
N PHE A 139 -0.07 17.00 -12.48
CA PHE A 139 -1.20 17.84 -12.04
C PHE A 139 -1.00 19.33 -12.29
N ASP A 140 0.19 19.75 -12.71
CA ASP A 140 0.54 21.13 -13.07
C ASP A 140 1.39 21.20 -14.36
N GLN A 141 1.37 22.34 -15.05
CA GLN A 141 2.31 22.62 -16.15
C GLN A 141 3.74 22.78 -15.61
N ASP A 142 3.90 23.37 -14.43
CA ASP A 142 5.15 23.40 -13.66
C ASP A 142 5.32 22.13 -12.80
N TYR A 143 5.47 21.01 -13.50
CA TYR A 143 5.62 19.68 -12.89
C TYR A 143 6.91 19.53 -12.06
N ARG A 144 7.92 20.38 -12.27
CA ARG A 144 9.24 20.25 -11.62
C ARG A 144 9.20 20.49 -10.11
N HIS A 145 8.13 21.11 -9.62
CA HIS A 145 7.96 21.45 -8.22
C HIS A 145 6.63 20.96 -7.62
N THR A 146 5.85 20.21 -8.38
CA THR A 146 4.51 19.75 -8.02
C THR A 146 4.42 18.24 -8.07
N LEU A 147 3.26 17.67 -7.71
CA LEU A 147 3.08 16.23 -7.68
C LEU A 147 3.04 15.63 -9.08
N SER A 148 3.75 14.52 -9.25
CA SER A 148 3.64 13.66 -10.44
C SER A 148 3.25 12.23 -10.06
N GLY A 149 2.31 11.66 -10.81
CA GLY A 149 2.11 10.22 -10.90
C GLY A 149 3.10 9.61 -11.89
N VAL A 150 3.76 8.51 -11.51
CA VAL A 150 4.78 7.85 -12.33
C VAL A 150 4.43 6.39 -12.53
N ILE A 151 4.26 5.99 -13.79
CA ILE A 151 4.11 4.58 -14.20
C ILE A 151 5.40 4.16 -14.89
N PHE A 152 6.07 3.12 -14.38
CA PHE A 152 7.27 2.59 -15.04
C PHE A 152 6.90 1.79 -16.29
N ALA A 153 7.79 1.76 -17.28
CA ALA A 153 7.58 1.03 -18.53
C ALA A 153 7.25 -0.46 -18.32
N SER A 154 7.79 -1.08 -17.29
CA SER A 154 7.47 -2.46 -16.87
C SER A 154 6.03 -2.65 -16.43
N ASP A 155 5.38 -1.60 -15.92
CA ASP A 155 4.00 -1.64 -15.43
C ASP A 155 2.98 -1.13 -16.48
N ILE A 156 3.42 -0.38 -17.50
CA ILE A 156 2.55 0.18 -18.57
C ILE A 156 1.58 -0.86 -19.18
N PRO A 157 1.99 -2.11 -19.47
CA PRO A 157 1.08 -3.10 -20.07
C PRO A 157 -0.17 -3.44 -19.23
N LYS A 158 -0.17 -3.08 -17.94
CA LYS A 158 -1.33 -3.27 -17.05
C LYS A 158 -2.39 -2.17 -17.21
N PHE A 159 -2.01 -1.02 -17.77
CA PHE A 159 -2.85 0.17 -17.85
C PHE A 159 -3.50 0.30 -19.24
N PRO A 160 -4.60 1.07 -19.37
CA PRO A 160 -5.17 1.42 -20.67
C PRO A 160 -4.13 2.08 -21.59
N GLU A 161 -3.94 1.55 -22.79
CA GLU A 161 -2.93 2.03 -23.74
C GLU A 161 -3.50 3.01 -24.78
N PRO A 162 -2.84 4.16 -25.05
CA PRO A 162 -1.69 4.70 -24.33
C PRO A 162 -2.10 5.47 -23.06
N PRO A 163 -1.50 5.17 -21.88
CA PRO A 163 -1.92 5.78 -20.60
C PRO A 163 -1.75 7.30 -20.59
N GLU A 164 -0.74 7.82 -21.29
CA GLU A 164 -0.47 9.26 -21.43
C GLU A 164 -1.59 10.00 -22.16
N ARG A 165 -2.37 9.34 -23.02
CA ARG A 165 -3.56 9.92 -23.64
C ARG A 165 -4.81 9.60 -22.84
N TYR A 166 -4.88 8.40 -22.29
CA TYR A 166 -6.05 7.91 -21.57
C TYR A 166 -6.37 8.75 -20.32
N TYR A 167 -5.37 9.18 -19.56
CA TYR A 167 -5.58 9.96 -18.33
C TYR A 167 -5.51 11.48 -18.53
N LEU A 168 -5.03 11.96 -19.67
CA LEU A 168 -4.90 13.39 -19.95
C LEU A 168 -6.28 14.09 -19.90
N LYS A 169 -6.33 15.25 -19.24
CA LYS A 169 -7.55 16.06 -18.98
C LYS A 169 -8.63 15.35 -18.16
N LYS A 170 -8.31 14.23 -17.53
CA LYS A 170 -9.23 13.58 -16.59
C LYS A 170 -8.93 14.03 -15.17
N LYS A 171 -10.01 14.26 -14.42
CA LYS A 171 -9.93 14.34 -12.97
C LYS A 171 -9.73 12.94 -12.42
N VAL A 172 -8.71 12.74 -11.61
CA VAL A 172 -8.33 11.44 -11.09
C VAL A 172 -8.11 11.50 -9.59
N ARG A 173 -8.27 10.34 -8.94
CA ARG A 173 -7.79 10.05 -7.59
C ARG A 173 -6.66 9.04 -7.70
N ILE A 174 -5.47 9.41 -7.22
CA ILE A 174 -4.29 8.54 -7.23
C ILE A 174 -3.93 8.18 -5.80
N THR A 175 -3.87 6.89 -5.52
CA THR A 175 -3.52 6.35 -4.19
C THR A 175 -2.11 5.79 -4.19
N GLY A 176 -1.28 6.29 -3.28
CA GLY A 176 0.05 5.74 -3.09
C GLY A 176 0.92 6.54 -2.14
N LEU A 177 2.13 6.02 -1.92
CA LEU A 177 3.14 6.64 -1.06
C LEU A 177 3.74 7.88 -1.73
N ILE A 178 3.60 9.05 -1.11
CA ILE A 178 4.25 10.28 -1.58
C ILE A 178 5.73 10.23 -1.21
N LYS A 179 6.60 10.18 -2.23
CA LYS A 179 8.06 10.25 -2.08
C LYS A 179 8.60 11.56 -2.61
N LYS A 180 9.78 11.97 -2.13
CA LYS A 180 10.51 13.10 -2.70
C LYS A 180 11.51 12.57 -3.73
N TYR A 181 11.44 13.06 -4.96
CA TYR A 181 12.40 12.77 -6.02
C TYR A 181 12.79 14.06 -6.73
N LYS A 182 14.10 14.30 -6.88
CA LYS A 182 14.66 15.53 -7.48
C LYS A 182 14.03 16.84 -6.97
N GLY A 183 13.59 16.87 -5.71
CA GLY A 183 12.99 18.05 -5.08
C GLY A 183 11.46 18.12 -5.12
N ALA A 184 10.78 17.30 -5.94
CA ALA A 184 9.33 17.28 -6.11
C ALA A 184 8.68 16.05 -5.44
N PRO A 185 7.38 16.10 -5.09
CA PRO A 185 6.62 14.93 -4.69
C PRO A 185 6.27 14.02 -5.87
N GLU A 186 6.35 12.71 -5.67
CA GLU A 186 5.96 11.69 -6.65
C GLU A 186 5.18 10.56 -6.00
N ILE A 187 4.25 9.97 -6.76
CA ILE A 187 3.60 8.70 -6.44
C ILE A 187 3.92 7.70 -7.56
N ILE A 188 4.50 6.56 -7.19
CA ILE A 188 4.70 5.45 -8.12
C ILE A 188 3.41 4.64 -8.20
N ILE A 189 2.86 4.54 -9.41
CA ILE A 189 1.61 3.85 -9.74
C ILE A 189 1.99 2.55 -10.44
N LYS A 190 1.82 1.43 -9.76
CA LYS A 190 2.23 0.11 -10.26
C LYS A 190 1.07 -0.69 -10.84
N ASP A 191 -0.14 -0.43 -10.39
CA ASP A 191 -1.33 -1.19 -10.77
C ASP A 191 -2.54 -0.24 -11.02
N PRO A 192 -3.46 -0.58 -11.94
CA PRO A 192 -4.56 0.28 -12.35
C PRO A 192 -5.46 0.74 -11.21
N ASP A 193 -5.67 -0.10 -10.19
CA ASP A 193 -6.53 0.22 -9.04
C ASP A 193 -5.99 1.38 -8.18
N GLN A 194 -4.72 1.79 -8.39
CA GLN A 194 -4.17 2.98 -7.74
C GLN A 194 -4.63 4.28 -8.38
N ILE A 195 -5.31 4.25 -9.53
CA ILE A 195 -5.77 5.44 -10.25
C ILE A 195 -7.23 5.28 -10.67
N GLU A 196 -8.09 6.06 -10.02
CA GLU A 196 -9.52 6.13 -10.31
C GLU A 196 -9.82 7.40 -11.11
N ILE A 197 -10.63 7.31 -12.17
CA ILE A 197 -11.15 8.48 -12.88
C ILE A 197 -12.40 8.95 -12.14
N LEU A 198 -12.39 10.20 -11.71
CA LEU A 198 -13.53 10.83 -11.05
C LEU A 198 -14.48 11.41 -12.11
N LYS A 199 -15.79 11.25 -11.87
CA LYS A 199 -16.84 11.84 -12.69
C LYS A 199 -17.02 13.32 -12.37
#